data_AF-A0A6N2VPY9-F1
#
_entry.id   AF-A0A6N2VPY9-F1
#
_cell.length_a   1.000
_cell.length_b   1.000
_cell.length_c   1.000
_cell.angle_alpha   90.00
_cell.angle_beta   90.00
_cell.angle_gamma   90.00
#
_symmetry.space_group_name_H-M   'P 1'
#
loop_
_entity.id
_entity.type
_entity.pdbx_description
1 polymer ?
#
loop_
_entity_poly.entity_id
_entity_poly.type
_entity_poly.pdbx_seq_one_letter_code
_entity_poly.pdbx_strand_id
1 'polypeptide(L)' 'MKTEYAIKISLTKHNHDDPTAPYYWSLLKFNDSWHQIALGWEKTPQECFHKAKEYYESLSL' A
#
# COMPACT_ATOMS: atom_id res chain seq x y z
N MET A 1 4.40 22.45 0.34
CA MET A 1 3.18 21.72 -0.08
C MET A 1 2.48 21.20 1.16
N LYS A 2 1.16 20.95 1.12
CA LYS A 2 0.49 20.24 2.22
C LYS A 2 0.86 18.76 2.14
N THR A 3 0.85 18.07 3.27
CA THR A 3 1.04 16.61 3.34
C THR A 3 0.05 15.90 2.41
N GLU A 4 0.55 14.99 1.59
CA GLU A 4 -0.26 14.18 0.67
C GLU A 4 -0.05 12.69 0.95
N TYR A 5 -1.07 11.87 0.68
CA TYR A 5 -1.02 10.42 0.79
C TYR A 5 -1.47 9.78 -0.52
N ALA A 6 -0.78 8.72 -0.92
CA ALA A 6 -1.14 7.92 -2.10
C ALA A 6 -1.10 6.43 -1.77
N ILE A 7 -2.07 5.68 -2.29
CA ILE A 7 -2.11 4.22 -2.21
C ILE A 7 -1.75 3.66 -3.58
N LYS A 8 -0.80 2.71 -3.61
CA LYS A 8 -0.49 1.91 -4.79
C LYS A 8 -0.88 0.45 -4.51
N ILE A 9 -1.65 -0.13 -5.41
CA ILE A 9 -2.04 -1.55 -5.38
C ILE A 9 -1.68 -2.16 -6.73
N SER A 10 -0.93 -3.26 -6.71
CA SER A 10 -0.69 -4.07 -7.90
C SER A 10 -1.95 -4.89 -8.21
N LEU A 11 -2.50 -4.73 -9.41
CA LEU A 11 -3.64 -5.53 -9.89
C LEU A 11 -3.21 -6.83 -10.59
N THR A 12 -1.90 -7.01 -10.77
CA THR A 12 -1.28 -8.18 -11.36
C THR A 12 -0.28 -8.78 -10.39
N LYS A 13 -0.06 -10.09 -10.52
CA LYS A 13 0.96 -10.81 -9.77
C LYS A 13 2.32 -10.52 -10.38
N HIS A 14 3.35 -10.31 -9.56
CA HIS A 14 4.73 -10.26 -10.06
C HIS A 14 5.50 -11.53 -9.69
N ASN A 15 6.38 -11.98 -10.57
CA ASN A 15 7.10 -13.25 -10.41
C ASN A 15 8.04 -13.28 -9.18
N HIS A 16 8.33 -12.13 -8.58
CA HIS A 16 9.19 -11.98 -7.41
C HIS A 16 8.39 -11.74 -6.11
N ASP A 17 7.06 -11.68 -6.19
CA ASP A 17 6.20 -11.52 -5.01
C ASP A 17 5.97 -12.87 -4.31
N ASP A 18 5.45 -12.81 -3.07
CA ASP A 18 5.13 -14.00 -2.28
C ASP A 18 4.17 -14.93 -3.06
N PRO A 19 4.54 -16.22 -3.28
CA PRO A 19 3.70 -17.17 -4.02
C PRO A 19 2.31 -17.38 -3.39
N THR A 20 2.19 -17.18 -2.08
CA THR A 20 0.96 -17.37 -1.30
C THR A 20 0.12 -16.10 -1.20
N ALA A 21 0.74 -14.93 -1.37
CA ALA A 21 0.13 -13.60 -1.34
C ALA A 21 0.74 -12.71 -2.44
N PRO A 22 0.37 -12.88 -3.72
CA PRO A 22 1.15 -12.33 -4.82
C PRO A 22 0.77 -10.89 -5.21
N TYR A 23 -0.11 -10.23 -4.46
CA TYR A 23 -0.54 -8.86 -4.77
C TYR A 23 0.08 -7.89 -3.79
N TYR A 24 0.90 -6.98 -4.31
CA TYR A 24 1.58 -5.96 -3.53
C TYR A 24 0.70 -4.72 -3.29
N TRP A 25 0.86 -4.11 -2.12
CA TRP A 25 0.35 -2.77 -1.84
C TRP A 25 1.33 -1.90 -1.06
N SER A 26 1.17 -0.58 -1.18
CA SER A 26 1.92 0.39 -0.39
C SER A 26 1.16 1.68 -0.15
N LEU A 27 1.38 2.28 1.02
CA LEU A 27 0.96 3.63 1.35
C LEU A 27 2.19 4.55 1.31
N LEU A 28 2.06 5.62 0.54
CA LEU A 28 3.08 6.63 0.33
C LEU A 28 2.64 7.92 1.00
N LYS A 29 3.60 8.65 1.56
CA LYS A 29 3.41 9.99 2.14
C LYS A 29 4.35 10.97 1.45
N PHE A 30 3.84 12.15 1.15
CA PHE A 30 4.64 13.28 0.69
C PHE A 30 4.72 14.34 1.79
N ASN A 31 5.96 14.67 2.18
CA ASN A 31 6.26 15.83 3.01
C ASN A 31 7.14 16.79 2.19
N ASP A 32 8.43 16.46 2.10
CA ASP A 32 9.41 17.09 1.21
C ASP A 32 9.73 16.20 0.00
N SER A 33 9.57 14.88 0.18
CA SER A 33 9.68 13.86 -0.86
C SER A 33 8.69 12.72 -0.61
N TRP A 34 8.34 12.00 -1.68
CA TRP A 34 7.58 10.77 -1.58
C TRP A 34 8.40 9.70 -0.87
N HIS A 35 7.84 9.12 0.18
CA HIS A 35 8.42 7.98 0.87
C HIS A 35 7.32 7.01 1.28
N GLN A 36 7.69 5.74 1.35
CA GLN A 36 6.80 4.67 1.77
C GLN A 36 6.67 4.64 3.28
N ILE A 37 5.43 4.59 3.77
CA ILE A 37 5.12 4.55 5.20
C ILE A 37 4.45 3.24 5.64
N ALA A 38 3.92 2.47 4.69
CA ALA A 38 3.44 1.10 4.91
C ALA A 38 3.45 0.30 3.62
N LEU A 39 3.51 -1.03 3.77
CA LEU A 39 3.54 -1.97 2.65
C LEU A 39 3.10 -3.36 3.08
N GLY A 40 2.69 -4.16 2.11
CA GLY A 40 2.40 -5.55 2.32
C GLY A 40 2.05 -6.30 1.05
N TRP A 41 1.69 -7.57 1.25
CA TRP A 41 1.32 -8.52 0.21
C TRP A 41 0.08 -9.27 0.65
N GLU A 42 -0.91 -9.39 -0.24
CA GLU A 42 -2.18 -10.07 0.04
C GLU A 42 -2.56 -11.04 -1.08
N LYS A 43 -3.59 -11.86 -0.84
CA LYS A 43 -4.04 -12.88 -1.81
C LYS A 43 -4.84 -12.28 -2.94
N THR A 44 -5.43 -11.09 -2.73
CA THR A 44 -6.20 -10.37 -3.75
C THR A 44 -5.93 -8.85 -3.72
N PRO A 45 -6.15 -8.13 -4.85
CA PRO A 45 -6.11 -6.67 -4.86
C PRO A 45 -7.13 -6.01 -3.92
N GLN A 46 -8.26 -6.66 -3.68
CA GLN A 46 -9.30 -6.18 -2.76
C GLN A 46 -8.83 -6.25 -1.30
N GLU A 47 -8.17 -7.33 -0.91
CA GLU A 47 -7.52 -7.43 0.41
C GLU A 47 -6.43 -6.38 0.57
N CYS A 48 -5.62 -6.15 -0.48
CA CYS A 48 -4.65 -5.06 -0.51
C CYS A 48 -5.29 -3.68 -0.23
N PHE A 49 -6.41 -3.39 -0.88
CA PHE A 49 -7.14 -2.14 -0.65
C PHE A 49 -7.64 -2.05 0.79
N HIS A 50 -8.20 -3.14 1.33
CA HIS A 50 -8.69 -3.17 2.72
C HIS A 50 -7.56 -2.91 3.71
N LYS A 51 -6.40 -3.54 3.51
CA LYS A 51 -5.22 -3.38 4.36
C LYS A 51 -4.62 -1.98 4.28
N ALA A 52 -4.50 -1.43 3.07
CA ALA A 52 -4.05 -0.06 2.88
C ALA A 52 -4.99 0.96 3.55
N LYS A 53 -6.31 0.72 3.47
CA LYS A 53 -7.34 1.54 4.14
C LYS A 53 -7.26 1.41 5.66
N GLU A 54 -7.18 0.19 6.21
CA GLU A 54 -7.01 -0.07 7.64
C GLU A 54 -5.80 0.70 8.19
N TYR A 55 -4.67 0.63 7.48
CA TYR A 55 -3.47 1.35 7.89
C TYR A 55 -3.67 2.87 7.82
N TYR A 56 -4.23 3.39 6.73
CA TYR A 56 -4.54 4.82 6.60
C TYR A 56 -5.44 5.31 7.74
N GLU A 57 -6.48 4.56 8.10
CA GLU A 57 -7.38 4.89 9.21
C GLU A 57 -6.71 4.81 10.59
N SER A 58 -5.65 4.02 10.73
CA SER A 58 -4.85 3.95 11.96
C SER A 58 -3.90 5.15 12.14
N LEU A 59 -3.59 5.86 11.04
CA LEU A 59 -2.83 7.10 11.13
C LEU A 59 -3.69 8.12 11.85
N SER A 60 -3.27 8.57 13.03
CA SER A 60 -3.90 9.68 13.74
C SER A 60 -3.60 10.98 12.99
N LEU A 61 -4.35 11.23 11.91
CA LEU A 61 -4.24 12.39 11.02
C LEU A 61 -5.03 13.59 11.55
#